data_AF-Q0IUY7-F1
#
_entry.id   AF-Q0IUY7-F1
#
_cell.length_a   1.000
_cell.length_b   1.000
_cell.length_c   1.000
_cell.angle_alpha   90.00
_cell.angle_beta   90.00
_cell.angle_gamma   90.00
#
_symmetry.space_group_name_H-M   'P 1'
#
loop_
_entity.id
_entity.type
_entity.pdbx_description
1 polymer ?
#
loop_
_entity_poly.entity_id
_entity_poly.type
_entity_poly.pdbx_seq_one_letter_code
_entity_poly.pdbx_strand_id
1 'polypeptide(L)'
;FRLLVYLYSLYVTKLVIHGLINCVIFVQGGNIRQELHYMLKDEKDVYFAFGSVQDHGASKASQGMHASKFCLNIAGDTPSSNRLFDAIVSHCVPVIISDDIELPYEDALDYSKFSIFVRSSDAVKKGYLMRLIRGVSKHQWTMMWRRLKEVDKHFEYQYPSQKDDAVQMIWQTLARKVPAIRLKSHRSRRFSRYDRGGK
;
A
#
# COMPACT_ATOMS: atom_id res chain seq x y z
N PHE A 1 8.26 -12.25 21.85
CA PHE A 1 7.53 -11.70 20.69
C PHE A 1 7.35 -10.19 20.73
N ARG A 2 6.97 -9.57 21.85
CA ARG A 2 7.08 -8.10 22.03
C ARG A 2 8.51 -7.57 21.80
N LEU A 3 9.54 -8.36 22.15
CA LEU A 3 10.94 -8.04 21.90
C LEU A 3 11.40 -8.16 20.43
N LEU A 4 10.81 -9.04 19.61
CA LEU A 4 11.30 -9.26 18.23
C LEU A 4 10.80 -8.18 17.26
N VAL A 5 9.61 -7.62 17.51
CA VAL A 5 9.09 -6.47 16.76
C VAL A 5 9.70 -5.16 17.28
N TYR A 6 9.92 -5.01 18.59
CA TYR A 6 10.64 -3.84 19.14
C TYR A 6 12.14 -3.80 18.83
N LEU A 7 12.82 -4.95 18.73
CA LEU A 7 14.23 -4.98 18.30
C LEU A 7 14.40 -4.61 16.82
N TYR A 8 13.34 -4.64 16.01
CA TYR A 8 13.32 -4.03 14.68
C TYR A 8 13.05 -2.51 14.70
N SER A 9 12.54 -1.96 15.82
CA SER A 9 12.12 -0.56 15.93
C SER A 9 13.06 0.34 16.74
N LEU A 10 14.21 -0.15 17.24
CA LEU A 10 15.09 0.61 18.16
C LEU A 10 16.59 0.69 17.76
N TYR A 11 16.92 0.50 16.47
CA TYR A 11 18.27 0.72 15.91
C TYR A 11 18.31 1.83 14.85
N VAL A 12 17.48 2.86 14.98
CA VAL A 12 17.36 3.93 13.99
C VAL A 12 18.22 5.13 14.41
N THR A 13 19.50 5.09 14.06
CA THR A 13 20.38 6.26 14.09
C THR A 13 19.80 7.32 13.16
N LYS A 14 19.50 8.50 13.72
CA LYS A 14 19.02 9.67 13.00
C LYS A 14 20.00 10.03 11.87
N LEU A 15 19.50 10.12 10.64
CA LEU A 15 20.13 10.94 9.62
C LEU A 15 19.04 11.71 8.87
N VAL A 16 19.02 13.02 9.13
CA VAL A 16 18.25 14.01 8.38
C VAL A 16 19.22 14.66 7.40
N ILE A 17 18.94 14.58 6.11
CA ILE A 17 19.56 15.46 5.11
C ILE A 17 18.45 16.15 4.30
N HIS A 18 18.58 17.47 4.22
CA HIS A 18 17.72 18.40 3.51
C HIS A 18 17.57 18.06 2.01
N GLY A 19 16.38 18.29 1.44
CA GLY A 19 16.23 18.60 0.02
C GLY A 19 15.22 17.77 -0.78
N LEU A 20 14.00 18.32 -0.89
CA LEU A 20 13.13 18.29 -2.08
C LEU A 20 12.79 16.92 -2.73
N ILE A 21 12.00 16.13 -1.99
CA ILE A 21 11.24 14.95 -2.46
C ILE A 21 12.08 13.68 -2.50
N ASN A 22 11.75 12.76 -1.60
CA ASN A 22 12.19 11.37 -1.66
C ASN A 22 10.96 10.55 -2.05
N CYS A 23 10.96 10.04 -3.27
CA CYS A 23 9.96 9.12 -3.80
C CYS A 23 10.60 7.76 -4.02
N VAL A 24 10.19 6.74 -3.28
CA VAL A 24 10.64 5.36 -3.52
C VAL A 24 9.75 4.69 -4.55
N ILE A 25 10.35 4.15 -5.60
CA ILE A 25 9.68 3.34 -6.62
C ILE A 25 10.21 1.91 -6.54
N PHE A 26 9.27 0.97 -6.47
CA PHE A 26 9.55 -0.45 -6.45
C PHE A 26 9.28 -1.06 -7.83
N VAL A 27 10.31 -1.67 -8.42
CA VAL A 27 10.23 -2.26 -9.77
C VAL A 27 10.31 -3.77 -9.66
N GLN A 28 9.22 -4.46 -9.99
CA GLN A 28 9.13 -5.91 -10.28
C GLN A 28 7.94 -6.13 -11.22
N GLY A 29 8.00 -6.92 -12.31
CA GLY A 29 6.85 -7.44 -13.10
C GLY A 29 5.73 -6.47 -13.58
N GLY A 30 5.67 -6.19 -14.90
CA GLY A 30 4.56 -5.46 -15.56
C GLY A 30 5.01 -4.36 -16.55
N ASN A 31 4.24 -4.10 -17.62
CA ASN A 31 4.56 -3.10 -18.66
C ASN A 31 4.63 -1.66 -18.11
N ILE A 32 3.65 -1.23 -17.30
CA ILE A 32 3.61 0.11 -16.71
C ILE A 32 4.79 0.37 -15.77
N ARG A 33 5.29 -0.66 -15.07
CA ARG A 33 6.42 -0.52 -14.15
C ARG A 33 7.72 -0.23 -14.89
N GLN A 34 7.92 -0.86 -16.05
CA GLN A 34 9.07 -0.57 -16.91
C GLN A 34 9.00 0.85 -17.48
N GLU A 35 7.84 1.28 -17.97
CA GLU A 35 7.65 2.65 -18.47
C GLU A 35 7.93 3.70 -17.39
N LEU A 36 7.36 3.53 -16.19
CA LEU A 36 7.59 4.43 -15.06
C LEU A 36 9.06 4.44 -14.63
N HIS A 37 9.73 3.29 -14.64
CA HIS A 37 11.17 3.23 -14.39
C HIS A 37 11.95 4.04 -15.43
N TYR A 38 11.69 3.85 -16.72
CA TYR A 38 12.37 4.62 -17.78
C TYR A 38 12.09 6.13 -17.72
N MET A 39 10.89 6.53 -17.30
CA MET A 39 10.53 7.95 -17.18
C MET A 39 11.15 8.63 -15.96
N LEU A 40 11.41 7.89 -14.88
CA LEU A 40 11.77 8.46 -13.57
C LEU A 40 13.20 8.14 -13.14
N LYS A 41 13.92 7.26 -13.86
CA LYS A 41 15.33 6.90 -13.57
C LYS A 41 16.29 8.08 -13.53
N ASP A 42 16.01 9.14 -14.29
CA ASP A 42 16.88 10.32 -14.42
C ASP A 42 16.44 11.47 -13.49
N GLU A 43 15.37 11.29 -12.70
CA GLU A 43 14.93 12.29 -11.72
C GLU A 43 15.75 12.19 -10.43
N LYS A 44 16.34 13.32 -10.00
CA LYS A 44 17.25 13.40 -8.85
C LYS A 44 16.59 13.07 -7.50
N ASP A 45 15.27 13.16 -7.46
CA ASP A 45 14.41 13.07 -6.26
C ASP A 45 13.74 11.68 -6.13
N VAL A 46 14.12 10.75 -7.02
CA VAL A 46 13.51 9.42 -7.12
C VAL A 46 14.54 8.35 -6.78
N TYR A 47 14.19 7.52 -5.80
CA TYR A 47 14.99 6.38 -5.40
C TYR A 47 14.31 5.09 -5.82
N PHE A 48 15.04 4.21 -6.49
CA PHE A 48 14.53 2.88 -6.84
C PHE A 48 15.04 1.86 -5.83
N ALA A 49 14.10 1.22 -5.13
CA ALA A 49 14.40 0.10 -4.27
C ALA A 49 14.11 -1.20 -5.02
N PHE A 50 15.16 -1.94 -5.36
CA PHE A 50 15.03 -3.26 -5.96
C PHE A 50 15.02 -4.32 -4.86
N GLY A 51 13.88 -4.98 -4.67
CA GLY A 51 13.76 -6.09 -3.73
C GLY A 51 14.30 -7.37 -4.34
N SER A 52 15.61 -7.63 -4.24
CA SER A 52 16.15 -8.97 -4.46
C SER A 52 16.23 -9.72 -3.12
N VAL A 53 15.82 -10.99 -3.11
CA VAL A 53 15.85 -11.87 -1.93
C VAL A 53 17.30 -12.15 -1.47
N GLN A 54 18.27 -11.96 -2.36
CA GLN A 54 19.68 -12.32 -2.15
C GLN A 54 20.54 -11.25 -1.46
N ASP A 55 20.12 -9.98 -1.33
CA ASP A 55 21.02 -8.89 -0.89
C ASP A 55 20.44 -7.97 0.21
N HIS A 56 19.77 -8.53 1.20
CA HIS A 56 19.08 -7.76 2.26
C HIS A 56 18.11 -6.70 1.71
N GLY A 57 17.57 -6.92 0.50
CA GLY A 57 16.78 -5.93 -0.24
C GLY A 57 15.53 -5.46 0.50
N ALA A 58 14.94 -6.31 1.34
CA ALA A 58 13.81 -5.95 2.20
C ALA A 58 14.17 -4.90 3.28
N SER A 59 15.36 -5.01 3.88
CA SER A 59 15.82 -4.06 4.90
C SER A 59 16.18 -2.71 4.28
N LYS A 60 16.91 -2.72 3.16
CA LYS A 60 17.23 -1.50 2.39
C LYS A 60 15.96 -0.81 1.88
N ALA A 61 14.97 -1.56 1.41
CA ALA A 61 13.67 -1.06 1.02
C ALA A 61 12.92 -0.39 2.17
N SER A 62 12.86 -1.04 3.34
CA SER A 62 12.20 -0.49 4.52
C SER A 62 12.87 0.79 5.02
N GLN A 63 14.21 0.83 5.04
CA GLN A 63 14.97 2.05 5.36
C GLN A 63 14.69 3.18 4.37
N GLY A 64 14.68 2.88 3.07
CA GLY A 64 14.33 3.85 2.02
C GLY A 64 12.91 4.38 2.16
N MET A 65 11.93 3.53 2.49
CA MET A 65 10.54 3.94 2.70
C MET A 65 10.40 4.86 3.90
N HIS A 66 11.05 4.57 5.02
CA HIS A 66 10.96 5.38 6.22
C HIS A 66 11.58 6.78 6.06
N ALA A 67 12.62 6.89 5.23
CA ALA A 67 13.26 8.18 4.90
C ALA A 67 12.49 8.99 3.83
N SER A 68 11.41 8.42 3.27
CA SER A 68 10.71 8.97 2.13
C SER A 68 9.37 9.60 2.48
N LYS A 69 8.99 10.63 1.73
CA LYS A 69 7.71 11.31 1.94
C LYS A 69 6.57 10.59 1.25
N PHE A 70 6.86 10.03 0.07
CA PHE A 70 5.89 9.37 -0.78
C PHE A 70 6.45 8.03 -1.25
N CYS A 71 5.57 7.03 -1.33
CA CYS A 71 5.90 5.68 -1.78
C CYS A 71 4.96 5.30 -2.92
N LEU A 72 5.54 5.03 -4.08
CA LEU A 72 4.77 4.71 -5.28
C LEU A 72 4.33 3.24 -5.25
N ASN A 73 3.03 3.03 -5.20
CA ASN A 73 2.40 1.71 -5.13
C ASN A 73 1.70 1.43 -6.47
N ILE A 74 2.43 0.83 -7.41
CA ILE A 74 1.90 0.46 -8.73
C ILE A 74 1.25 -0.91 -8.62
N ALA A 75 -0.05 -0.99 -8.88
CA ALA A 75 -0.74 -2.28 -8.98
C ALA A 75 -0.13 -3.11 -10.12
N GLY A 76 0.28 -4.34 -9.81
CA GLY A 76 0.90 -5.23 -10.79
C GLY A 76 1.19 -6.59 -10.19
N ASP A 77 0.62 -7.60 -10.83
CA ASP A 77 0.81 -9.04 -10.69
C ASP A 77 0.20 -9.75 -9.47
N THR A 78 0.01 -9.12 -8.31
CA THR A 78 -0.82 -9.71 -7.23
C THR A 78 -1.31 -8.65 -6.22
N PRO A 79 -2.62 -8.64 -5.85
CA PRO A 79 -3.14 -7.81 -4.75
C PRO A 79 -2.51 -8.14 -3.39
N SER A 80 -1.84 -9.29 -3.27
CA SER A 80 -1.20 -9.79 -2.05
C SER A 80 0.19 -9.22 -1.78
N SER A 81 0.66 -8.23 -2.54
CA SER A 81 1.97 -7.65 -2.28
C SER A 81 1.94 -6.82 -0.99
N ASN A 82 2.80 -7.15 -0.02
CA ASN A 82 2.89 -6.48 1.29
C ASN A 82 3.31 -4.99 1.21
N ARG A 83 3.58 -4.45 0.02
CA ARG A 83 4.20 -3.13 -0.18
C ARG A 83 3.34 -1.97 0.32
N LEU A 84 2.02 -2.07 0.17
CA LEU A 84 1.10 -1.09 0.73
C LEU A 84 1.16 -1.10 2.26
N PHE A 85 1.24 -2.29 2.87
CA PHE A 85 1.38 -2.45 4.31
C PHE A 85 2.71 -1.86 4.80
N ASP A 86 3.81 -2.17 4.11
CA ASP A 86 5.13 -1.65 4.46
C ASP A 86 5.18 -0.11 4.37
N ALA A 87 4.56 0.49 3.34
CA ALA A 87 4.47 1.94 3.20
C ALA A 87 3.68 2.58 4.35
N ILE A 88 2.54 1.98 4.73
CA ILE A 88 1.68 2.47 5.83
C ILE A 88 2.43 2.40 7.16
N VAL A 89 3.01 1.24 7.49
CA VAL A 89 3.75 1.02 8.75
C VAL A 89 5.02 1.88 8.81
N SER A 90 5.63 2.19 7.66
CA SER A 90 6.78 3.11 7.57
C SER A 90 6.39 4.59 7.61
N HIS A 91 5.10 4.92 7.72
CA HIS A 91 4.54 6.29 7.63
C HIS A 91 4.89 7.04 6.33
N CYS A 92 5.09 6.31 5.25
CA CYS A 92 5.33 6.88 3.93
C CYS A 92 3.99 7.04 3.19
N VAL A 93 3.64 8.25 2.73
CA VAL A 93 2.34 8.50 2.08
C VAL A 93 2.24 7.70 0.78
N PRO A 94 1.31 6.71 0.69
CA PRO A 94 1.21 5.89 -0.50
C PRO A 94 0.59 6.68 -1.65
N VAL A 95 1.25 6.64 -2.81
CA VAL A 95 0.70 7.08 -4.09
C VAL A 95 0.31 5.82 -4.86
N ILE A 96 -0.99 5.53 -4.86
CA ILE A 96 -1.56 4.29 -5.40
C ILE A 96 -1.88 4.52 -6.87
N ILE A 97 -1.18 3.79 -7.74
CA ILE A 97 -1.44 3.77 -9.19
C ILE A 97 -2.20 2.50 -9.53
N SER A 98 -3.50 2.63 -9.74
CA SER A 98 -4.37 1.54 -10.20
C SER A 98 -5.73 2.08 -10.61
N ASP A 99 -6.41 1.35 -11.49
CA ASP A 99 -7.79 1.64 -11.89
C ASP A 99 -8.81 0.73 -11.17
N ASP A 100 -8.40 -0.47 -10.71
CA ASP A 100 -9.31 -1.53 -10.23
C ASP A 100 -8.86 -2.22 -8.92
N ILE A 101 -7.90 -1.65 -8.17
CA ILE A 101 -7.40 -2.28 -6.94
C ILE A 101 -8.43 -2.19 -5.79
N GLU A 102 -8.74 -3.32 -5.18
CA GLU A 102 -9.45 -3.36 -3.89
C GLU A 102 -8.43 -3.22 -2.76
N LEU A 103 -8.65 -2.26 -1.84
CA LEU A 103 -7.72 -2.00 -0.76
C LEU A 103 -8.10 -2.73 0.54
N PRO A 104 -7.11 -3.12 1.37
CA PRO A 104 -7.38 -3.77 2.64
C PRO A 104 -8.16 -2.83 3.57
N TYR A 105 -9.28 -3.32 4.09
CA TYR A 105 -10.16 -2.58 5.01
C TYR A 105 -10.73 -1.27 4.45
N GLU A 106 -10.83 -1.14 3.13
CA GLU A 106 -11.36 0.06 2.44
C GLU A 106 -12.81 0.40 2.87
N ASP A 107 -13.55 -0.59 3.34
CA ASP A 107 -14.90 -0.41 3.89
C ASP A 107 -14.93 0.23 5.29
N ALA A 108 -13.79 0.26 5.99
CA ALA A 108 -13.63 0.85 7.31
C ALA A 108 -12.66 2.05 7.32
N LEU A 109 -11.70 2.08 6.40
CA LEU A 109 -10.65 3.08 6.33
C LEU A 109 -10.79 3.94 5.07
N ASP A 110 -10.92 5.23 5.29
CA ASP A 110 -10.96 6.23 4.24
C ASP A 110 -9.55 6.57 3.74
N TYR A 111 -9.12 5.85 2.70
CA TYR A 111 -7.81 6.00 2.07
C TYR A 111 -7.57 7.39 1.48
N SER A 112 -8.60 8.12 1.07
CA SER A 112 -8.41 9.46 0.46
C SER A 112 -7.86 10.48 1.46
N LYS A 113 -7.91 10.17 2.76
CA LYS A 113 -7.35 11.02 3.83
C LYS A 113 -5.85 10.84 4.04
N PHE A 114 -5.26 9.76 3.54
CA PHE A 114 -3.87 9.43 3.82
C PHE A 114 -3.10 8.86 2.62
N SER A 115 -3.71 8.83 1.44
CA SER A 115 -3.10 8.34 0.21
C SER A 115 -3.50 9.21 -0.98
N ILE A 116 -2.74 9.09 -2.08
CA ILE A 116 -3.03 9.76 -3.35
C ILE A 116 -3.32 8.70 -4.40
N PHE A 117 -4.47 8.80 -5.05
CA PHE A 117 -4.86 7.90 -6.14
C PHE A 117 -4.53 8.49 -7.50
N VAL A 118 -3.97 7.65 -8.37
CA VAL A 118 -3.62 8.01 -9.73
C VAL A 118 -4.06 6.90 -10.67
N ARG A 119 -4.78 7.25 -11.73
CA ARG A 119 -5.13 6.29 -12.79
C ARG A 119 -3.89 5.83 -13.52
N SER A 120 -3.86 4.58 -13.95
CA SER A 120 -2.69 4.02 -14.65
C SER A 120 -2.37 4.81 -15.92
N SER A 121 -3.40 5.21 -16.65
CA SER A 121 -3.30 6.02 -17.88
C SER A 121 -2.76 7.45 -17.64
N ASP A 122 -2.98 8.02 -16.46
CA ASP A 122 -2.45 9.33 -16.08
C ASP A 122 -1.00 9.22 -15.58
N ALA A 123 -0.66 8.13 -14.89
CA ALA A 123 0.69 7.88 -14.38
C ALA A 123 1.75 7.79 -15.49
N VAL A 124 1.39 7.22 -16.64
CA VAL A 124 2.30 7.06 -17.79
C VAL A 124 2.50 8.36 -18.60
N LYS A 125 1.75 9.43 -18.30
CA LYS A 125 1.94 10.73 -18.96
C LYS A 125 3.22 11.38 -18.44
N LYS A 126 4.13 11.71 -19.36
CA LYS A 126 5.44 12.32 -19.03
C LYS A 126 5.28 13.52 -18.10
N GLY A 127 5.95 13.46 -16.95
CA GLY A 127 5.98 14.52 -15.93
C GLY A 127 4.68 14.71 -15.13
N TYR A 128 3.61 13.95 -15.39
CA TYR A 128 2.37 14.05 -14.63
C TYR A 128 2.57 13.70 -13.16
N LEU A 129 3.18 12.55 -12.90
CA LEU A 129 3.38 12.04 -11.55
C LEU A 129 4.25 12.99 -10.71
N MET A 130 5.38 13.46 -11.27
CA MET A 130 6.25 14.39 -10.57
C MET A 130 5.58 15.74 -10.31
N ARG A 131 4.79 16.26 -11.25
CA ARG A 131 4.01 17.49 -11.04
C ARG A 131 2.96 17.32 -9.95
N LEU A 132 2.29 16.17 -9.90
CA LEU A 132 1.32 15.84 -8.85
C LEU A 132 1.99 15.80 -7.48
N ILE A 133 3.09 15.04 -7.33
CA ILE A 133 3.82 14.88 -6.06
C ILE A 133 4.44 16.21 -5.61
N ARG A 134 5.08 16.96 -6.53
CA ARG A 134 5.64 18.30 -6.27
C ARG A 134 4.56 19.32 -5.92
N GLY A 135 3.35 19.15 -6.43
CA GLY A 135 2.20 20.02 -6.16
C GLY A 135 1.58 19.84 -4.77
N VAL A 136 1.91 18.77 -4.05
CA VAL A 136 1.38 18.54 -2.69
C VAL A 136 2.02 19.52 -1.72
N SER A 137 1.20 20.38 -1.11
CA SER A 137 1.69 21.31 -0.09
C SER A 137 2.16 20.57 1.16
N LYS A 138 3.08 21.19 1.90
CA LYS A 138 3.56 20.66 3.21
C LYS A 138 2.39 20.43 4.18
N HIS A 139 1.37 21.28 4.15
CA HIS A 139 0.18 21.14 4.99
C HIS A 139 -0.62 19.89 4.64
N GLN A 140 -0.94 19.69 3.35
CA GLN A 140 -1.64 18.49 2.88
C GLN A 140 -0.87 17.22 3.22
N TRP A 141 0.45 17.19 2.99
CA TRP A 141 1.28 16.05 3.34
C TRP A 141 1.27 15.76 4.84
N THR A 142 1.38 16.80 5.68
CA THR A 142 1.33 16.65 7.15
C THR A 142 0.01 16.04 7.62
N MET A 143 -1.11 16.45 7.01
CA MET A 143 -2.43 15.90 7.34
C MET A 143 -2.52 14.41 6.98
N MET A 144 -2.05 14.03 5.80
CA MET A 144 -2.00 12.62 5.37
C MET A 144 -1.11 11.79 6.29
N TRP A 145 0.08 12.30 6.62
CA TRP A 145 1.03 11.63 7.51
C TRP A 145 0.48 11.46 8.93
N ARG A 146 -0.22 12.47 9.48
CA ARG A 146 -0.87 12.34 10.79
C ARG A 146 -1.96 11.28 10.76
N ARG A 147 -2.72 11.20 9.67
CA ARG A 147 -3.73 10.16 9.48
C ARG A 147 -3.10 8.78 9.36
N LEU A 148 -1.95 8.63 8.68
CA LEU A 148 -1.19 7.38 8.62
C LEU A 148 -0.87 6.85 10.02
N LYS A 149 -0.40 7.71 10.93
CA LYS A 149 -0.12 7.35 12.33
C LYS A 149 -1.33 6.89 13.14
N GLU A 150 -2.54 7.27 12.74
CA GLU A 150 -3.75 6.81 13.40
C GLU A 150 -4.19 5.44 12.88
N VAL A 151 -3.86 5.12 11.63
CA VAL A 151 -4.32 3.91 10.94
C VAL A 151 -3.30 2.77 10.94
N ASP A 152 -2.01 3.03 11.14
CA ASP A 152 -0.94 2.02 11.09
C ASP A 152 -1.18 0.80 11.99
N LYS A 153 -1.74 1.01 13.19
CA LYS A 153 -2.13 -0.05 14.13
C LYS A 153 -3.09 -1.08 13.55
N HIS A 154 -3.93 -0.69 12.58
CA HIS A 154 -4.88 -1.57 11.90
C HIS A 154 -4.18 -2.56 10.96
N PHE A 155 -2.90 -2.32 10.67
CA PHE A 155 -2.05 -3.12 9.79
C PHE A 155 -0.97 -3.88 10.55
N GLU A 156 -0.87 -3.71 11.87
CA GLU A 156 0.09 -4.42 12.71
C GLU A 156 -0.55 -5.64 13.40
N TYR A 157 0.12 -6.78 13.32
CA TYR A 157 -0.30 -7.99 14.04
C TYR A 157 0.24 -7.97 15.47
N GLN A 158 -0.66 -8.12 16.45
CA GLN A 158 -0.30 -8.10 17.87
C GLN A 158 -0.70 -9.41 18.57
N TYR A 159 0.08 -9.78 19.60
CA TYR A 159 -0.21 -10.92 20.46
C TYR A 159 -0.05 -10.54 21.95
N PRO A 160 -1.11 -10.68 22.78
CA PRO A 160 -2.48 -11.02 22.40
C PRO A 160 -3.10 -9.94 21.48
N SER A 161 -4.12 -10.32 20.72
CA SER A 161 -4.80 -9.37 19.81
C SER A 161 -5.40 -8.21 20.60
N GLN A 162 -5.22 -7.00 20.07
CA GLN A 162 -5.71 -5.76 20.65
C GLN A 162 -6.88 -5.19 19.84
N LYS A 163 -7.60 -4.24 20.45
CA LYS A 163 -8.75 -3.60 19.81
C LYS A 163 -8.32 -2.91 18.51
N ASP A 164 -9.02 -3.22 17.44
CA ASP A 164 -8.80 -2.72 16.09
C ASP A 164 -7.40 -2.99 15.52
N ASP A 165 -6.69 -4.03 16.00
CA ASP A 165 -5.45 -4.50 15.37
C ASP A 165 -5.73 -5.22 14.03
N ALA A 166 -4.69 -5.65 13.32
CA ALA A 166 -4.84 -6.36 12.05
C ALA A 166 -5.74 -7.59 12.14
N VAL A 167 -5.68 -8.34 13.25
CA VAL A 167 -6.51 -9.55 13.44
C VAL A 167 -7.99 -9.16 13.60
N GLN A 168 -8.29 -8.16 14.42
CA GLN A 168 -9.65 -7.67 14.59
C GLN A 168 -10.21 -7.08 13.29
N MET A 169 -9.40 -6.33 12.53
CA MET A 169 -9.81 -5.77 11.24
C MET A 169 -10.17 -6.85 10.22
N ILE A 170 -9.42 -7.95 10.17
CA ILE A 170 -9.76 -9.13 9.36
C ILE A 170 -11.13 -9.70 9.77
N TRP A 171 -11.33 -9.95 11.07
CA TRP A 171 -12.60 -10.49 11.57
C TRP A 171 -13.80 -9.58 11.26
N GLN A 172 -13.64 -8.29 11.48
CA GLN A 172 -14.66 -7.29 11.18
C GLN A 172 -14.99 -7.26 9.68
N THR A 173 -13.98 -7.33 8.81
CA THR A 173 -14.16 -7.36 7.35
C THR A 173 -14.90 -8.63 6.90
N LEU A 174 -14.51 -9.79 7.44
CA LEU A 174 -15.20 -11.05 7.19
C LEU A 174 -16.66 -10.98 7.65
N ALA A 175 -16.93 -10.44 8.84
CA ALA A 175 -18.28 -10.29 9.37
C ALA A 175 -19.17 -9.44 8.44
N ARG A 176 -18.61 -8.40 7.79
CA ARG A 176 -19.32 -7.56 6.81
C ARG A 176 -19.54 -8.26 5.46
N LYS A 177 -18.55 -9.01 4.95
CA LYS A 177 -18.61 -9.62 3.60
C LYS A 177 -19.33 -10.96 3.55
N VAL A 178 -19.28 -11.77 4.60
CA VAL A 178 -19.86 -13.12 4.65
C VAL A 178 -21.37 -13.16 4.31
N PRO A 179 -22.23 -12.25 4.81
CA PRO A 179 -23.66 -12.25 4.48
C PRO A 179 -23.92 -12.11 2.98
N ALA A 180 -23.20 -11.22 2.29
CA ALA A 180 -23.35 -11.01 0.84
C ALA A 180 -22.91 -12.24 0.04
N ILE A 181 -21.80 -12.86 0.44
CA ILE A 181 -21.30 -14.10 -0.18
C ILE A 181 -22.30 -15.24 0.02
N ARG A 182 -22.82 -15.41 1.25
CA ARG A 182 -23.85 -16.42 1.56
C ARG A 182 -25.11 -16.19 0.73
N LEU A 183 -25.59 -14.95 0.60
CA LEU A 183 -26.74 -14.61 -0.23
C LEU A 183 -26.50 -14.95 -1.71
N LYS A 184 -25.33 -14.61 -2.26
CA LYS A 184 -24.94 -14.95 -3.65
C LYS A 184 -24.91 -16.47 -3.86
N SER A 185 -24.34 -17.20 -2.91
CA SER A 185 -24.31 -18.68 -2.91
C SER A 185 -25.70 -19.30 -2.80
N HIS A 186 -26.58 -18.78 -1.94
CA HIS A 186 -27.95 -19.27 -1.82
C HIS A 186 -28.76 -19.00 -3.09
N ARG A 187 -28.56 -17.85 -3.76
CA ARG A 187 -29.18 -17.53 -5.05
C ARG A 187 -28.72 -18.49 -6.14
N SER A 188 -27.43 -18.74 -6.30
CA SER A 188 -26.91 -19.66 -7.32
C SER A 188 -27.38 -21.11 -7.11
N ARG A 189 -27.45 -21.58 -5.85
CA ARG A 189 -27.95 -22.92 -5.51
C ARG A 189 -29.42 -23.14 -5.81
N ARG A 190 -30.26 -22.09 -5.81
CA ARG A 190 -31.69 -22.22 -6.15
C ARG A 190 -31.90 -22.59 -7.61
N PHE A 191 -31.11 -22.02 -8.51
CA PHE A 191 -31.25 -22.25 -9.96
C PHE A 191 -30.46 -23.47 -10.44
N SER A 192 -29.38 -23.89 -9.76
CA SER A 192 -28.58 -25.07 -10.15
C SER A 192 -29.28 -26.43 -9.94
N ARG A 193 -30.46 -26.45 -9.33
CA ARG A 193 -31.32 -27.64 -9.22
C ARG A 193 -32.19 -27.86 -10.46
N TYR A 194 -32.49 -26.81 -11.24
CA TYR A 194 -33.31 -26.93 -12.44
C TYR A 194 -32.51 -27.47 -13.64
N ASP A 195 -31.23 -27.10 -13.78
CA ASP A 195 -30.37 -27.58 -14.88
C ASP A 195 -30.00 -29.07 -14.82
N ARG A 196 -30.20 -29.74 -13.67
CA ARG A 196 -29.84 -31.16 -13.49
C ARG A 196 -30.99 -32.15 -13.65
N GLY A 197 -32.21 -31.67 -13.91
CA GLY A 197 -33.40 -32.51 -14.10
C GLY A 197 -33.86 -32.66 -15.56
N GLY A 198 -33.14 -32.08 -16.52
CA GLY A 198 -33.45 -32.14 -17.95
C GLY A 198 -32.42 -32.93 -18.75
N LYS A 199 -32.37 -34.25 -18.52
CA LYS A 199 -31.81 -35.24 -19.45
C LYS A 199 -32.58 -36.54 -19.33
#